data_AF-A0A538BAD3-F1
#
_entry.id   AF-A0A538BAD3-F1
#
_cell.length_a   1.000
_cell.length_b   1.000
_cell.length_c   1.000
_cell.angle_alpha   90.00
_cell.angle_beta   90.00
_cell.angle_gamma   90.00
#
_symmetry.space_group_name_H-M   'P 1'
#
loop_
_entity.id
_entity.type
_entity.pdbx_description
1 polymer ?
#
loop_
_entity_poly.entity_id
_entity_poly.type
_entity_poly.pdbx_seq_one_letter_code
_entity_poly.pdbx_strand_id
1 'polypeptide(L)'
;MQMFTAGSQCTANFVYYDGTNVYVGQAAHCSGTGGNTETNGCTSGTLPVGTQVDVDGASKPGVMVYNSWITMQRLGEKDANTCQYNDLALVKLDPSDVASVNPSVPHWGGPVGLDTTGTTPGEKVYSYGNSELRGGVSQTSPKEGTSQGDTGAGWSHTVMTYNPGIPGDSGSGFLDATGNALGVLSTIDVGFPTGVTNGVGDLAKELSYLHAHESSFASVQLVDGTDPFQAGTLPGLGGLLGGLGLA
;
A
#
# COMPACT_ATOMS: atom_id res chain seq x y z
N MET A 1 6.54 1.55 -7.23
CA MET A 1 7.84 0.91 -7.54
C MET A 1 7.92 -0.45 -6.85
N GLN A 2 8.82 -1.34 -7.28
CA GLN A 2 9.08 -2.60 -6.56
C GLN A 2 9.98 -2.37 -5.35
N MET A 3 9.78 -3.16 -4.30
CA MET A 3 10.59 -3.21 -3.09
C MET A 3 10.89 -4.67 -2.77
N PHE A 4 12.15 -4.98 -2.49
CA PHE A 4 12.57 -6.34 -2.14
C PHE A 4 13.12 -6.38 -0.73
N THR A 5 12.51 -7.19 0.13
CA THR A 5 12.97 -7.42 1.50
C THR A 5 13.35 -8.88 1.64
N ALA A 6 14.66 -9.17 1.76
CA ALA A 6 15.19 -10.53 1.87
C ALA A 6 14.65 -11.53 0.81
N GLY A 7 14.47 -11.06 -0.43
CA GLY A 7 13.96 -11.86 -1.55
C GLY A 7 12.43 -11.90 -1.68
N SER A 8 11.69 -11.33 -0.73
CA SER A 8 10.24 -11.10 -0.88
C SER A 8 9.99 -9.80 -1.65
N GLN A 9 9.21 -9.88 -2.74
CA GLN A 9 8.86 -8.72 -3.55
C GLN A 9 7.50 -8.14 -3.13
N CYS A 10 7.48 -6.83 -2.91
CA CYS A 10 6.29 -6.03 -2.68
C CYS A 10 6.29 -4.75 -3.51
N THR A 11 5.16 -4.05 -3.52
CA THR A 11 5.01 -2.74 -4.16
C THR A 11 5.00 -1.65 -3.10
N ALA A 12 5.70 -0.55 -3.37
CA ALA A 12 5.66 0.65 -2.52
C ALA A 12 4.25 1.27 -2.47
N ASN A 13 3.87 1.86 -1.33
CA ASN A 13 2.65 2.66 -1.21
C ASN A 13 2.90 4.15 -1.54
N PHE A 14 3.10 4.96 -0.52
CA PHE A 14 3.21 6.41 -0.53
C PHE A 14 4.56 6.85 0.02
N VAL A 15 4.83 8.14 -0.12
CA VAL A 15 6.00 8.81 0.44
C VAL A 15 5.61 9.49 1.74
N TYR A 16 6.50 9.41 2.73
CA TYR A 16 6.34 10.07 4.02
C TYR A 16 7.57 10.91 4.35
N TYR A 17 7.38 11.96 5.14
CA TYR A 17 8.45 12.88 5.53
C TYR A 17 8.27 13.34 6.97
N ASP A 18 9.37 13.51 7.70
CA ASP A 18 9.35 13.92 9.12
C ASP A 18 9.96 15.30 9.39
N GLY A 19 10.32 16.05 8.34
CA GLY A 19 11.09 17.29 8.44
C GLY A 19 12.60 17.11 8.19
N THR A 20 13.10 15.87 8.14
CA THR A 20 14.53 15.55 7.91
C THR A 20 14.73 14.38 6.96
N ASN A 21 13.94 13.31 7.12
CA ASN A 21 14.10 12.04 6.43
C ASN A 21 12.90 11.77 5.54
N VAL A 22 13.17 11.20 4.35
CA VAL A 22 12.14 10.70 3.44
C VAL A 22 12.02 9.19 3.60
N TYR A 23 10.77 8.72 3.66
CA TYR A 23 10.42 7.33 3.77
C TYR A 23 9.52 6.93 2.60
N VAL A 24 9.66 5.67 2.18
CA VAL A 24 8.69 4.99 1.31
C VAL A 24 8.06 3.89 2.12
N GLY A 25 6.73 3.81 2.14
CA GLY A 25 6.07 2.74 2.86
C GLY A 25 5.90 1.47 2.01
N GLN A 26 5.75 0.36 2.73
CA GLN A 26 5.36 -0.94 2.21
C GLN A 26 4.44 -1.63 3.22
N ALA A 27 3.89 -2.79 2.87
CA ALA A 27 3.21 -3.62 3.87
C ALA A 27 4.22 -4.24 4.86
N ALA A 28 3.87 -4.35 6.14
CA ALA A 28 4.72 -4.91 7.18
C ALA A 28 4.97 -6.41 6.95
N HIS A 29 3.98 -7.13 6.41
CA HIS A 29 4.14 -8.54 6.05
C HIS A 29 5.16 -8.78 4.94
N CYS A 30 5.58 -7.75 4.19
CA CYS A 30 6.63 -7.88 3.17
C CYS A 30 7.97 -8.29 3.77
N SER A 31 8.18 -8.04 5.08
CA SER A 31 9.32 -8.55 5.86
C SER A 31 8.97 -9.76 6.71
N GLY A 32 7.83 -10.41 6.47
CA GLY A 32 7.39 -11.60 7.18
C GLY A 32 8.33 -12.79 6.97
N THR A 33 8.48 -13.63 7.99
CA THR A 33 9.30 -14.86 7.95
C THR A 33 8.46 -16.13 8.00
N GLY A 34 7.13 -15.98 8.06
CA GLY A 34 6.16 -17.07 8.07
C GLY A 34 5.67 -17.47 6.68
N GLY A 35 4.68 -18.37 6.64
CA GLY A 35 3.99 -18.72 5.39
C GLY A 35 3.04 -17.61 4.89
N ASN A 36 2.61 -17.71 3.63
CA ASN A 36 1.76 -16.70 2.97
C ASN A 36 0.39 -16.46 3.62
N THR A 37 -0.05 -17.32 4.54
CA THR A 37 -1.31 -17.19 5.27
C THR A 37 -1.13 -16.61 6.68
N GLU A 38 0.11 -16.32 7.08
CA GLU A 38 0.42 -15.76 8.39
C GLU A 38 0.32 -14.22 8.34
N THR A 39 -0.91 -13.71 8.43
CA THR A 39 -1.20 -12.27 8.28
C THR A 39 -1.46 -11.55 9.60
N ASN A 40 -1.32 -12.23 10.76
CA ASN A 40 -1.61 -11.60 12.06
C ASN A 40 -0.34 -10.99 12.65
N GLY A 41 -0.24 -9.66 12.61
CA GLY A 41 0.95 -8.94 13.00
C GLY A 41 1.36 -9.09 14.47
N CYS A 42 0.45 -9.52 15.34
CA CYS A 42 0.76 -9.76 16.75
C CYS A 42 1.42 -11.12 17.02
N THR A 43 1.37 -12.06 16.05
CA THR A 43 1.86 -13.43 16.24
C THR A 43 2.80 -13.92 15.16
N SER A 44 2.70 -13.37 13.95
CA SER A 44 3.48 -13.78 12.79
C SER A 44 4.93 -13.31 12.88
N GLY A 45 5.86 -14.14 12.41
CA GLY A 45 7.28 -13.80 12.40
C GLY A 45 7.60 -12.68 11.40
N THR A 46 8.53 -11.79 11.76
CA THR A 46 9.01 -10.69 10.90
C THR A 46 10.51 -10.46 11.10
N LEU A 47 11.19 -10.01 10.04
CA LEU A 47 12.56 -9.51 10.12
C LEU A 47 12.63 -8.24 10.99
N PRO A 48 13.78 -7.95 11.63
CA PRO A 48 13.90 -6.82 12.54
C PRO A 48 13.97 -5.46 11.81
N VAL A 49 13.69 -4.38 12.55
CA VAL A 49 14.08 -3.02 12.16
C VAL A 49 15.59 -2.98 11.87
N GLY A 50 16.00 -2.23 10.85
CA GLY A 50 17.38 -2.17 10.35
C GLY A 50 17.65 -3.07 9.14
N THR A 51 16.69 -3.94 8.79
CA THR A 51 16.73 -4.73 7.55
C THR A 51 16.85 -3.81 6.33
N GLN A 52 17.77 -4.14 5.43
CA GLN A 52 17.92 -3.45 4.14
C GLN A 52 16.80 -3.86 3.20
N VAL A 53 16.29 -2.90 2.45
CA VAL A 53 15.24 -3.10 1.45
C VAL A 53 15.75 -2.54 0.14
N ASP A 54 15.83 -3.38 -0.89
CA ASP A 54 16.18 -2.91 -2.22
C ASP A 54 14.97 -2.18 -2.79
N VAL A 55 15.16 -0.91 -3.17
CA VAL A 55 14.09 -0.06 -3.70
C VAL A 55 14.38 0.16 -5.19
N ASP A 56 13.47 -0.27 -6.05
CA ASP A 56 13.62 -0.12 -7.49
C ASP A 56 13.71 1.37 -7.88
N GLY A 57 14.77 1.72 -8.62
CA GLY A 57 15.11 3.09 -8.99
C GLY A 57 16.01 3.84 -8.00
N ALA A 58 16.28 3.31 -6.80
CA ALA A 58 17.23 3.90 -5.85
C ALA A 58 18.67 3.47 -6.16
N SER A 59 19.65 4.34 -5.88
CA SER A 59 21.07 4.04 -6.03
C SER A 59 21.63 3.18 -4.89
N LYS A 60 20.94 3.13 -3.75
CA LYS A 60 21.28 2.32 -2.58
C LYS A 60 20.03 1.68 -1.97
N PRO A 61 20.20 0.59 -1.21
CA PRO A 61 19.10 0.04 -0.41
C PRO A 61 18.59 1.07 0.60
N GLY A 62 17.28 1.08 0.82
CA GLY A 62 16.68 1.75 1.97
C GLY A 62 16.81 0.89 3.23
N VAL A 63 16.43 1.47 4.37
CA VAL A 63 16.46 0.78 5.67
C VAL A 63 15.05 0.75 6.25
N MET A 64 14.51 -0.43 6.55
CA MET A 64 13.24 -0.55 7.27
C MET A 64 13.43 -0.02 8.69
N VAL A 65 12.87 1.16 8.98
CA VAL A 65 13.02 1.86 10.27
C VAL A 65 11.78 1.74 11.16
N TYR A 66 10.64 1.38 10.58
CA TYR A 66 9.40 1.10 11.28
C TYR A 66 8.70 -0.11 10.65
N ASN A 67 8.05 -0.91 11.49
CA ASN A 67 7.19 -2.01 11.09
C ASN A 67 6.15 -2.21 12.20
N SER A 68 4.86 -2.10 11.84
CA SER A 68 3.75 -2.17 12.79
C SER A 68 3.71 -3.49 13.57
N TRP A 69 4.06 -4.61 12.95
CA TRP A 69 4.07 -5.93 13.60
C TRP A 69 5.10 -5.98 14.72
N ILE A 70 6.30 -5.44 14.49
CA ILE A 70 7.35 -5.34 15.52
C ILE A 70 6.86 -4.49 16.70
N THR A 71 6.24 -3.34 16.41
CA THR A 71 5.70 -2.45 17.46
C THR A 71 4.59 -3.15 18.25
N MET A 72 3.60 -3.75 17.56
CA MET A 72 2.50 -4.49 18.19
C MET A 72 3.01 -5.64 19.08
N GLN A 73 3.96 -6.43 18.58
CA GLN A 73 4.55 -7.54 19.34
C GLN A 73 5.31 -7.05 20.58
N ARG A 74 6.11 -5.99 20.43
CA ARG A 74 6.85 -5.38 21.55
C ARG A 74 5.92 -4.86 22.65
N LEU A 75 4.78 -4.28 22.26
CA LEU A 75 3.77 -3.77 23.17
C LEU A 75 2.86 -4.88 23.73
N GLY A 76 2.90 -6.07 23.13
CA GLY A 76 2.00 -7.16 23.47
C GLY A 76 0.55 -6.84 23.13
N GLU A 77 0.31 -6.15 22.01
CA GLU A 77 -1.01 -5.74 21.50
C GLU A 77 -2.03 -6.89 21.58
N LYS A 78 -3.27 -6.53 21.94
CA LYS A 78 -4.37 -7.48 22.19
C LYS A 78 -5.63 -7.14 21.41
N ASP A 79 -5.74 -5.94 20.83
CA ASP A 79 -6.88 -5.64 19.99
C ASP A 79 -6.84 -6.49 18.72
N ALA A 80 -7.89 -7.28 18.51
CA ALA A 80 -7.93 -8.24 17.42
C ALA A 80 -7.91 -7.57 16.04
N ASN A 81 -8.50 -6.38 15.89
CA ASN A 81 -8.53 -5.68 14.61
C ASN A 81 -7.17 -5.02 14.33
N THR A 82 -6.56 -4.37 15.32
CA THR A 82 -5.20 -3.84 15.19
C THR A 82 -4.24 -4.96 14.78
N CYS A 83 -4.27 -6.10 15.48
CA CYS A 83 -3.43 -7.26 15.16
C CYS A 83 -3.65 -7.83 13.76
N GLN A 84 -4.88 -7.78 13.25
CA GLN A 84 -5.24 -8.39 11.97
C GLN A 84 -4.98 -7.47 10.77
N TYR A 85 -5.03 -6.15 10.96
CA TYR A 85 -5.13 -5.21 9.85
C TYR A 85 -4.08 -4.09 9.84
N ASN A 86 -3.37 -3.85 10.95
CA ASN A 86 -2.28 -2.88 10.95
C ASN A 86 -1.03 -3.48 10.29
N ASP A 87 -0.75 -3.05 9.07
CA ASP A 87 0.25 -3.67 8.21
C ASP A 87 1.17 -2.64 7.56
N LEU A 88 1.46 -1.53 8.26
CA LEU A 88 2.36 -0.49 7.76
C LEU A 88 3.81 -0.73 8.17
N ALA A 89 4.74 -0.60 7.22
CA ALA A 89 6.17 -0.44 7.47
C ALA A 89 6.72 0.77 6.71
N LEU A 90 7.73 1.43 7.29
CA LEU A 90 8.43 2.56 6.67
C LEU A 90 9.88 2.21 6.38
N VAL A 91 10.30 2.43 5.14
CA VAL A 91 11.67 2.28 4.67
C VAL A 91 12.27 3.67 4.46
N LYS A 92 13.27 4.01 5.26
CA LYS A 92 14.03 5.25 5.11
C LYS A 92 14.94 5.15 3.89
N LEU A 93 14.85 6.11 2.98
CA LEU A 93 15.72 6.19 1.82
C LEU A 93 17.09 6.78 2.19
N ASP A 94 18.13 6.43 1.40
CA ASP A 94 19.41 7.12 1.49
C ASP A 94 19.25 8.57 1.02
N PRO A 95 19.88 9.55 1.69
CA PRO A 95 19.78 10.97 1.32
C PRO A 95 20.16 11.27 -0.14
N SER A 96 21.02 10.46 -0.76
CA SER A 96 21.39 10.64 -2.17
C SER A 96 20.27 10.33 -3.17
N ASP A 97 19.24 9.59 -2.76
CA ASP A 97 18.10 9.22 -3.62
C ASP A 97 16.90 10.16 -3.46
N VAL A 98 16.89 11.00 -2.43
CA VAL A 98 15.75 11.88 -2.08
C VAL A 98 15.34 12.81 -3.23
N ALA A 99 16.31 13.34 -3.97
CA ALA A 99 16.03 14.26 -5.09
C ALA A 99 15.33 13.56 -6.28
N SER A 100 15.34 12.23 -6.33
CA SER A 100 14.70 11.42 -7.37
C SER A 100 13.29 10.95 -6.98
N VAL A 101 12.85 11.23 -5.76
CA VAL A 101 11.55 10.77 -5.25
C VAL A 101 10.43 11.62 -5.85
N ASN A 102 9.45 10.94 -6.45
CA ASN A 102 8.17 11.52 -6.81
C ASN A 102 7.07 10.89 -5.93
N PRO A 103 6.36 11.67 -5.09
CA PRO A 103 5.28 11.16 -4.24
C PRO A 103 4.02 10.76 -5.02
N SER A 104 3.97 11.03 -6.33
CA SER A 104 2.81 10.73 -7.15
C SER A 104 2.61 9.26 -7.43
N VAL A 105 1.38 8.77 -7.26
CA VAL A 105 1.02 7.41 -7.66
C VAL A 105 1.10 7.32 -9.19
N PRO A 106 1.88 6.39 -9.76
CA PRO A 106 2.00 6.29 -11.21
C PRO A 106 0.64 6.09 -11.88
N HIS A 107 0.46 6.71 -13.05
CA HIS A 107 -0.81 6.82 -13.80
C HIS A 107 -1.88 7.70 -13.16
N TRP A 108 -2.04 7.68 -11.84
CA TRP A 108 -3.14 8.35 -11.14
C TRP A 108 -2.81 9.76 -10.62
N GLY A 109 -1.54 10.10 -10.39
CA GLY A 109 -1.18 11.29 -9.62
C GLY A 109 -1.56 11.14 -8.13
N GLY A 110 -1.66 12.23 -7.39
CA GLY A 110 -1.98 12.19 -5.95
C GLY A 110 -0.95 11.40 -5.11
N PRO A 111 -1.15 11.17 -3.81
CA PRO A 111 -2.35 11.50 -3.05
C PRO A 111 -2.52 13.01 -2.89
N VAL A 112 -3.75 13.47 -2.67
CA VAL A 112 -4.05 14.90 -2.38
C VAL A 112 -4.31 15.17 -0.90
N GLY A 113 -4.09 14.15 -0.08
CA GLY A 113 -4.37 14.15 1.34
C GLY A 113 -4.49 12.72 1.86
N LEU A 114 -4.79 12.58 3.15
CA LEU A 114 -5.06 11.31 3.81
C LEU A 114 -6.59 11.14 3.90
N ASP A 115 -7.11 9.97 3.55
CA ASP A 115 -8.51 9.65 3.84
C ASP A 115 -8.64 9.41 5.36
N THR A 116 -9.60 10.07 5.99
CA THR A 116 -9.91 9.90 7.42
C THR A 116 -11.36 9.50 7.66
N THR A 117 -12.08 9.17 6.60
CA THR A 117 -13.52 8.95 6.62
C THR A 117 -13.92 7.52 6.24
N GLY A 118 -12.96 6.70 5.82
CA GLY A 118 -13.19 5.35 5.35
C GLY A 118 -13.88 5.35 3.99
N THR A 119 -14.45 4.19 3.64
CA THR A 119 -15.15 4.03 2.36
C THR A 119 -16.55 3.50 2.52
N THR A 120 -17.39 3.84 1.55
CA THR A 120 -18.74 3.27 1.44
C THR A 120 -18.85 2.26 0.30
N PRO A 121 -19.77 1.27 0.37
CA PRO A 121 -19.96 0.31 -0.71
C PRO A 121 -20.28 1.00 -2.05
N GLY A 122 -19.57 0.60 -3.10
CA GLY A 122 -19.71 1.14 -4.46
C GLY A 122 -18.82 2.35 -4.77
N GLU A 123 -18.14 2.89 -3.77
CA GLU A 123 -17.18 3.99 -3.96
C GLU A 123 -15.99 3.56 -4.81
N LYS A 124 -15.53 4.44 -5.70
CA LYS A 124 -14.38 4.17 -6.57
C LYS A 124 -13.08 4.21 -5.79
N VAL A 125 -12.17 3.31 -6.16
CA VAL A 125 -10.81 3.27 -5.61
C VAL A 125 -9.80 3.00 -6.70
N TYR A 126 -8.59 3.51 -6.51
CA TYR A 126 -7.50 3.45 -7.47
C TYR A 126 -6.23 2.95 -6.81
N SER A 127 -5.41 2.18 -7.53
CA SER A 127 -4.14 1.69 -7.00
C SER A 127 -3.13 1.48 -8.12
N TYR A 128 -1.87 1.28 -7.78
CA TYR A 128 -0.83 0.89 -8.71
C TYR A 128 -0.05 -0.29 -8.14
N GLY A 129 -0.20 -1.46 -8.74
CA GLY A 129 0.52 -2.68 -8.36
C GLY A 129 1.69 -2.98 -9.30
N ASN A 130 2.87 -3.25 -8.75
CA ASN A 130 4.08 -3.50 -9.53
C ASN A 130 4.66 -4.90 -9.29
N SER A 131 3.81 -5.92 -9.18
CA SER A 131 4.25 -7.31 -9.07
C SER A 131 5.27 -7.72 -10.15
N GLU A 132 6.36 -8.36 -9.72
CA GLU A 132 7.38 -8.93 -10.63
C GLU A 132 6.81 -10.02 -11.55
N LEU A 133 5.71 -10.67 -11.16
CA LEU A 133 5.02 -11.69 -11.95
C LEU A 133 4.43 -11.11 -13.25
N ARG A 134 4.32 -9.78 -13.36
CA ARG A 134 3.91 -9.09 -14.59
C ARG A 134 5.02 -9.03 -15.64
N GLY A 135 6.25 -9.46 -15.33
CA GLY A 135 7.35 -9.52 -16.29
C GLY A 135 7.70 -8.18 -16.95
N GLY A 136 7.48 -7.07 -16.24
CA GLY A 136 7.70 -5.70 -16.75
C GLY A 136 6.55 -5.11 -17.57
N VAL A 137 5.40 -5.79 -17.68
CA VAL A 137 4.21 -5.30 -18.40
C VAL A 137 3.43 -4.29 -17.53
N SER A 138 3.77 -3.01 -17.64
CA SER A 138 3.20 -1.93 -16.83
C SER A 138 1.77 -1.54 -17.20
N GLN A 139 1.23 -1.95 -18.36
CA GLN A 139 -0.14 -1.60 -18.77
C GLN A 139 -1.20 -2.18 -17.82
N THR A 140 -0.86 -3.22 -17.06
CA THR A 140 -1.76 -3.88 -16.09
C THR A 140 -1.50 -3.46 -14.64
N SER A 141 -0.55 -2.55 -14.42
CA SER A 141 -0.18 -2.06 -13.10
C SER A 141 -1.18 -1.07 -12.51
N PRO A 142 -1.72 -0.10 -13.28
CA PRO A 142 -2.86 0.67 -12.79
C PRO A 142 -4.03 -0.25 -12.48
N LYS A 143 -4.66 -0.02 -11.34
CA LYS A 143 -5.85 -0.72 -10.87
C LYS A 143 -6.96 0.28 -10.60
N GLU A 144 -8.15 -0.09 -11.00
CA GLU A 144 -9.39 0.59 -10.69
C GLU A 144 -10.35 -0.44 -10.09
N GLY A 145 -11.14 -0.02 -9.11
CA GLY A 145 -12.07 -0.90 -8.43
C GLY A 145 -13.18 -0.15 -7.71
N THR A 146 -13.88 -0.91 -6.88
CA THR A 146 -14.89 -0.38 -5.96
C THR A 146 -14.69 -0.93 -4.56
N SER A 147 -14.89 -0.09 -3.56
CA SER A 147 -14.98 -0.53 -2.16
C SER A 147 -16.29 -1.29 -1.92
N GLN A 148 -16.25 -2.28 -1.05
CA GLN A 148 -17.39 -2.98 -0.44
C GLN A 148 -17.69 -2.43 0.96
N GLY A 149 -17.00 -1.36 1.36
CA GLY A 149 -17.09 -0.72 2.67
C GLY A 149 -16.02 -1.17 3.66
N ASP A 150 -16.09 -0.55 4.83
CA ASP A 150 -15.16 -0.78 5.92
C ASP A 150 -15.44 -2.08 6.68
N THR A 151 -14.37 -2.67 7.20
CA THR A 151 -14.35 -3.89 8.00
C THR A 151 -13.40 -3.72 9.18
N GLY A 152 -13.43 -4.65 10.14
CA GLY A 152 -12.49 -4.62 11.27
C GLY A 152 -12.58 -3.34 12.11
N ALA A 153 -13.78 -2.80 12.33
CA ALA A 153 -13.99 -1.50 12.99
C ALA A 153 -13.25 -0.33 12.32
N GLY A 154 -13.21 -0.35 10.98
CA GLY A 154 -12.59 0.66 10.14
C GLY A 154 -11.09 0.47 9.96
N TRP A 155 -10.48 -0.59 10.48
CA TRP A 155 -9.05 -0.86 10.26
C TRP A 155 -8.73 -1.37 8.86
N SER A 156 -9.73 -1.82 8.11
CA SER A 156 -9.53 -2.33 6.76
C SER A 156 -10.72 -2.02 5.87
N HIS A 157 -10.46 -1.78 4.59
CA HIS A 157 -11.45 -1.59 3.54
C HIS A 157 -11.43 -2.82 2.63
N THR A 158 -12.61 -3.42 2.39
CA THR A 158 -12.71 -4.54 1.44
C THR A 158 -12.86 -3.97 0.03
N VAL A 159 -11.91 -4.24 -0.86
CA VAL A 159 -11.87 -3.66 -2.21
C VAL A 159 -11.92 -4.73 -3.29
N MET A 160 -12.75 -4.52 -4.31
CA MET A 160 -12.76 -5.31 -5.53
C MET A 160 -12.17 -4.51 -6.69
N THR A 161 -11.08 -5.00 -7.28
CA THR A 161 -10.44 -4.40 -8.47
C THR A 161 -10.89 -5.12 -9.74
N TYR A 162 -11.00 -4.39 -10.87
CA TYR A 162 -11.40 -4.97 -12.15
C TYR A 162 -10.34 -5.94 -12.69
N ASN A 163 -9.07 -5.59 -12.54
CA ASN A 163 -7.93 -6.47 -12.71
C ASN A 163 -7.45 -6.93 -11.33
N PRO A 164 -7.53 -8.24 -11.00
CA PRO A 164 -7.27 -8.71 -9.65
C PRO A 164 -5.84 -8.40 -9.19
N GLY A 165 -5.68 -8.25 -7.87
CA GLY A 165 -4.38 -8.27 -7.21
C GLY A 165 -3.70 -9.63 -7.43
N ILE A 166 -2.37 -9.60 -7.55
CA ILE A 166 -1.55 -10.82 -7.61
C ILE A 166 -0.41 -10.71 -6.59
N PRO A 167 0.21 -11.84 -6.17
CA PRO A 167 1.38 -11.79 -5.31
C PRO A 167 2.44 -10.81 -5.84
N GLY A 168 3.00 -9.99 -4.95
CA GLY A 168 3.89 -8.88 -5.31
C GLY A 168 3.21 -7.52 -5.44
N ASP A 169 1.88 -7.46 -5.57
CA ASP A 169 1.12 -6.22 -5.44
C ASP A 169 0.94 -5.81 -3.96
N SER A 170 1.22 -6.71 -3.01
CA SER A 170 1.25 -6.41 -1.56
C SER A 170 1.98 -5.10 -1.26
N GLY A 171 1.43 -4.30 -0.37
CA GLY A 171 1.96 -2.99 -0.04
C GLY A 171 1.55 -1.86 -0.97
N SER A 172 0.88 -2.13 -2.10
CA SER A 172 0.41 -1.05 -3.00
C SER A 172 -0.50 -0.06 -2.28
N GLY A 173 -0.29 1.22 -2.52
CA GLY A 173 -1.16 2.28 -2.02
C GLY A 173 -2.51 2.28 -2.76
N PHE A 174 -3.59 2.50 -2.02
CA PHE A 174 -4.93 2.74 -2.55
C PHE A 174 -5.34 4.18 -2.33
N LEU A 175 -5.92 4.79 -3.36
CA LEU A 175 -6.54 6.11 -3.33
C LEU A 175 -8.06 5.97 -3.33
N ASP A 176 -8.75 6.87 -2.64
CA ASP A 176 -10.21 7.01 -2.71
C ASP A 176 -10.66 7.66 -4.03
N ALA A 177 -11.97 7.91 -4.18
CA ALA A 177 -12.56 8.48 -5.39
C ALA A 177 -12.10 9.92 -5.69
N THR A 178 -11.52 10.62 -4.71
CA THR A 178 -11.06 12.00 -4.78
C THR A 178 -9.53 12.13 -4.77
N GLY A 179 -8.82 11.01 -4.63
CA GLY A 179 -7.36 10.95 -4.64
C GLY A 179 -6.72 11.06 -3.26
N ASN A 180 -7.46 10.92 -2.15
CA ASN A 180 -6.83 10.82 -0.84
C ASN A 180 -6.25 9.41 -0.66
N ALA A 181 -5.13 9.30 0.05
CA ALA A 181 -4.54 8.04 0.43
C ALA A 181 -5.48 7.29 1.39
N LEU A 182 -6.11 6.25 0.87
CA LEU A 182 -7.03 5.39 1.61
C LEU A 182 -6.27 4.40 2.48
N GLY A 183 -5.30 3.69 1.89
CA GLY A 183 -4.74 2.55 2.58
C GLY A 183 -3.67 1.76 1.86
N VAL A 184 -3.22 0.70 2.52
CA VAL A 184 -2.14 -0.18 2.07
C VAL A 184 -2.69 -1.57 1.78
N LEU A 185 -2.38 -2.15 0.62
CA LEU A 185 -2.81 -3.51 0.29
C LEU A 185 -2.16 -4.53 1.22
N SER A 186 -2.96 -5.13 2.11
CA SER A 186 -2.50 -6.08 3.13
C SER A 186 -2.82 -7.54 2.76
N THR A 187 -4.04 -7.82 2.29
CA THR A 187 -4.45 -9.19 1.91
C THR A 187 -5.03 -9.25 0.50
N ILE A 188 -4.87 -10.41 -0.14
CA ILE A 188 -5.58 -10.78 -1.36
C ILE A 188 -6.38 -12.04 -1.00
N ASP A 189 -7.69 -11.89 -0.96
CA ASP A 189 -8.62 -12.94 -0.59
C ASP A 189 -9.36 -13.46 -1.82
N VAL A 190 -9.43 -14.79 -1.96
CA VAL A 190 -10.12 -15.44 -3.08
C VAL A 190 -11.34 -16.17 -2.54
N GLY A 191 -12.53 -15.70 -2.90
CA GLY A 191 -13.80 -16.25 -2.41
C GLY A 191 -14.80 -16.54 -3.52
N PHE A 192 -15.62 -17.58 -3.34
CA PHE A 192 -16.83 -17.81 -4.14
C PHE A 192 -18.06 -17.40 -3.31
N PRO A 193 -19.04 -16.66 -3.86
CA PRO A 193 -19.19 -16.19 -5.24
C PRO A 193 -18.56 -14.80 -5.52
N THR A 194 -17.85 -14.22 -4.55
CA THR A 194 -17.44 -12.79 -4.56
C THR A 194 -16.25 -12.46 -5.47
N GLY A 195 -15.50 -13.45 -5.94
CA GLY A 195 -14.29 -13.23 -6.74
C GLY A 195 -13.07 -12.92 -5.88
N VAL A 196 -12.10 -12.20 -6.46
CA VAL A 196 -10.88 -11.76 -5.74
C VAL A 196 -11.15 -10.41 -5.07
N THR A 197 -11.08 -10.39 -3.75
CA THR A 197 -11.15 -9.19 -2.92
C THR A 197 -9.79 -8.85 -2.34
N ASN A 198 -9.61 -7.59 -1.99
CA ASN A 198 -8.37 -7.06 -1.45
C ASN A 198 -8.69 -6.45 -0.09
N GLY A 199 -7.97 -6.85 0.95
CA GLY A 199 -7.99 -6.19 2.25
C GLY A 199 -6.99 -5.04 2.24
N VAL A 200 -7.48 -3.82 2.43
CA VAL A 200 -6.67 -2.60 2.40
C VAL A 200 -6.67 -2.00 3.80
N GLY A 201 -5.53 -2.03 4.49
CA GLY A 201 -5.39 -1.42 5.82
C GLY A 201 -5.62 0.09 5.77
N ASP A 202 -6.36 0.63 6.74
CA ASP A 202 -6.70 2.05 6.82
C ASP A 202 -5.46 2.88 7.21
N LEU A 203 -4.94 3.67 6.27
CA LEU A 203 -3.67 4.36 6.47
C LEU A 203 -3.74 5.39 7.60
N ALA A 204 -4.90 6.01 7.83
CA ALA A 204 -5.05 6.99 8.90
C ALA A 204 -4.93 6.36 10.28
N LYS A 205 -5.51 5.17 10.48
CA LYS A 205 -5.35 4.38 11.71
C LYS A 205 -3.94 3.84 11.87
N GLU A 206 -3.32 3.37 10.79
CA GLU A 206 -1.93 2.90 10.82
C GLU A 206 -0.96 4.01 11.21
N LEU A 207 -1.08 5.20 10.63
CA LEU A 207 -0.29 6.37 11.00
C LEU A 207 -0.60 6.86 12.42
N SER A 208 -1.87 6.83 12.83
CA SER A 208 -2.24 7.17 14.21
C SER A 208 -1.59 6.22 15.21
N TYR A 209 -1.52 4.93 14.89
CA TYR A 209 -0.84 3.92 15.71
C TYR A 209 0.67 4.16 15.79
N LEU A 210 1.32 4.41 14.64
CA LEU A 210 2.72 4.83 14.57
C LEU A 210 2.98 6.02 15.52
N HIS A 211 2.21 7.10 15.39
CA HIS A 211 2.42 8.32 16.18
C HIS A 211 2.17 8.11 17.67
N ALA A 212 1.18 7.30 18.03
CA ALA A 212 0.84 7.01 19.43
C ALA A 212 1.91 6.16 20.14
N HIS A 213 2.64 5.32 19.39
CA HIS A 213 3.48 4.28 19.97
C HIS A 213 4.98 4.42 19.68
N GLU A 214 5.37 5.29 18.74
CA GLU A 214 6.76 5.53 18.39
C GLU A 214 7.05 7.04 18.35
N SER A 215 7.52 7.59 19.47
CA SER A 215 7.75 9.03 19.60
C SER A 215 8.78 9.60 18.60
N SER A 216 9.71 8.78 18.11
CA SER A 216 10.67 9.17 17.06
C SER A 216 10.01 9.44 15.70
N PHE A 217 8.76 9.01 15.50
CA PHE A 217 8.00 9.21 14.27
C PHE A 217 6.83 10.18 14.44
N ALA A 218 6.73 10.90 15.57
CA ALA A 218 5.61 11.81 15.85
C ALA A 218 5.43 12.93 14.80
N SER A 219 6.46 13.27 14.04
CA SER A 219 6.41 14.26 12.94
C SER A 219 6.27 13.64 11.55
N VAL A 220 6.21 12.32 11.42
CA VAL A 220 6.03 11.66 10.11
C VAL A 220 4.66 12.03 9.55
N GLN A 221 4.65 12.54 8.32
CA GLN A 221 3.44 12.89 7.60
C GLN A 221 3.45 12.27 6.21
N LEU A 222 2.27 11.94 5.69
CA LEU A 222 2.07 11.64 4.28
C LEU A 222 2.50 12.85 3.43
N VAL A 223 3.19 12.61 2.33
CA VAL A 223 3.56 13.63 1.36
C VAL A 223 2.56 13.62 0.20
N ASP A 224 1.96 14.78 -0.08
CA ASP A 224 1.07 14.94 -1.22
C ASP A 224 1.83 14.73 -2.55
N GLY A 225 1.13 14.16 -3.53
CA GLY A 225 1.61 13.98 -4.90
C GLY A 225 1.95 15.32 -5.57
N THR A 226 2.97 15.32 -6.42
CA THR A 226 3.33 16.51 -7.23
C THR A 226 2.55 16.61 -8.53
N ASP A 227 2.11 15.48 -9.07
CA ASP A 227 1.17 15.39 -10.19
C ASP A 227 -0.28 15.38 -9.68
N PRO A 228 -1.18 16.16 -10.29
CA PRO A 228 -2.57 16.23 -9.86
C PRO A 228 -3.24 14.87 -10.00
N PHE A 229 -4.14 14.54 -9.06
CA PHE A 229 -4.93 13.32 -9.13
C PHE A 229 -5.85 13.34 -10.36
N GLN A 230 -5.83 12.24 -11.11
CA GLN A 230 -6.61 12.03 -12.33
C GLN A 230 -7.45 10.76 -12.17
N ALA A 231 -8.68 10.93 -11.69
CA ALA A 231 -9.67 9.87 -11.77
C ALA A 231 -9.92 9.51 -13.25
N GLY A 232 -10.00 8.23 -13.59
CA GLY A 232 -10.15 7.82 -14.98
C GLY A 232 -10.27 6.32 -15.18
N THR A 233 -10.42 5.92 -16.44
CA THR A 233 -10.51 4.50 -16.85
C THR A 233 -9.13 3.96 -17.18
N LEU A 234 -8.92 2.69 -16.82
CA LEU A 234 -7.68 1.96 -17.09
C LEU A 234 -7.21 2.07 -18.55
N PRO A 235 -5.88 2.10 -18.81
CA PRO A 235 -5.34 2.05 -20.16
C PRO A 235 -5.89 0.83 -20.92
N GLY A 236 -6.62 1.07 -22.02
CA GLY A 236 -7.03 0.00 -22.96
C GLY A 236 -8.50 -0.42 -22.98
N LEU A 237 -9.37 0.05 -22.07
CA LEU A 237 -10.81 -0.23 -22.16
C LEU A 237 -11.52 0.63 -23.22
N GLY A 238 -10.94 1.75 -23.63
CA GLY A 238 -11.45 2.57 -24.74
C GLY A 238 -11.27 1.94 -26.13
N GLY A 239 -10.39 0.94 -26.28
CA GLY A 239 -10.09 0.31 -27.57
C GLY A 239 -11.03 -0.82 -27.98
N LEU A 240 -11.74 -1.44 -27.03
CA LEU A 240 -12.61 -2.61 -27.29
C LEU A 240 -14.07 -2.23 -27.57
N LEU A 241 -14.50 -1.01 -27.27
CA LEU A 241 -15.84 -0.49 -27.59
C LEU A 241 -15.87 0.43 -28.81
N GLY A 242 -14.71 0.85 -29.33
CA GLY A 242 -14.60 1.68 -30.54
C GLY A 242 -14.57 0.90 -31.86
N GLY A 243 -14.54 -0.43 -31.83
CA GLY A 243 -14.29 -1.29 -33.01
C GLY A 243 -15.53 -1.89 -33.69
N LEU A 244 -16.75 -1.65 -33.20
CA LEU A 244 -17.99 -2.18 -33.80
C LEU A 244 -18.77 -1.15 -34.64
N GLY A 245 -18.17 0.01 -34.93
CA GLY A 245 -18.69 0.93 -35.92
C GLY A 245 -18.10 0.65 -37.30
N LEU A 246 -18.82 -0.12 -38.13
CA LEU A 246 -19.02 0.03 -39.60
C LEU A 246 -19.20 -1.33 -40.30
N ALA A 247 -20.46 -1.74 -40.47
CA ALA A 247 -21.04 -2.20 -41.73
C ALA A 247 -22.57 -2.09 -41.65
#